data_AF-A0A259JWS7-F1
#
_entry.id   AF-A0A259JWS7-F1
#
_cell.length_a   1.000
_cell.length_b   1.000
_cell.length_c   1.000
_cell.angle_alpha   90.00
_cell.angle_beta   90.00
_cell.angle_gamma   90.00
#
_symmetry.space_group_name_H-M   'P 1'
#
loop_
_entity.id
_entity.type
_entity.pdbx_description
1 polymer ?
#
loop_
_entity_poly.entity_id
_entity_poly.type
_entity_poly.pdbx_seq_one_letter_code
_entity_poly.pdbx_strand_id
1 'polypeptide(L)'
;SLIAAPDLPLFAHARARDEGAERAVTRLPTMAPSEEVVADYQTTRLSLKAHPLAFLRPILAERGFVKAADLRARKHRAMVQVAGVVLIRQRPGSAKGVCFITLEDETGVVNLVIWPDLMEKQRKVIMGARLMEVRGRVEYDDEVIHVIAQHLTDATPALHALADDLLPASLARADEVNRPLEGPRSAPHSGGHPRDVRIIPPSRDFH
;
A
#
# COMPACT_ATOMS: atom_id res chain seq x y z
N SER A 1 -56.12 -18.73 -31.19
CA SER A 1 -54.73 -18.56 -31.68
C SER A 1 -54.19 -17.23 -31.20
N LEU A 2 -53.19 -17.25 -30.32
CA LEU A 2 -52.51 -16.03 -29.87
C LEU A 2 -51.57 -15.58 -30.99
N ILE A 3 -51.77 -14.37 -31.51
CA ILE A 3 -50.88 -13.75 -32.48
C ILE A 3 -49.66 -13.26 -31.71
N ALA A 4 -48.49 -13.80 -32.01
CA ALA A 4 -47.23 -13.35 -31.41
C ALA A 4 -46.96 -11.89 -31.80
N ALA A 5 -46.85 -11.02 -30.80
CA ALA A 5 -46.49 -9.62 -31.02
C ALA A 5 -45.05 -9.53 -31.56
N PRO A 6 -44.76 -8.62 -32.51
CA PRO A 6 -43.40 -8.43 -33.02
C PRO A 6 -42.47 -7.92 -31.90
N ASP A 7 -41.24 -8.43 -31.91
CA ASP A 7 -40.23 -8.19 -30.87
C ASP A 7 -39.96 -6.68 -30.70
N LEU A 8 -40.16 -6.15 -29.48
CA LEU A 8 -40.03 -4.72 -29.20
C LEU A 8 -38.54 -4.31 -29.19
N PRO A 9 -38.18 -3.15 -29.81
CA PRO A 9 -36.79 -2.75 -30.05
C PRO A 9 -35.95 -2.57 -28.77
N LEU A 10 -36.60 -2.38 -27.63
CA LEU A 10 -35.96 -2.23 -26.33
C LEU A 10 -35.29 -3.53 -25.85
N PHE A 11 -35.81 -4.71 -26.22
CA PHE A 11 -35.26 -6.01 -25.81
C PHE A 11 -34.28 -6.61 -26.83
N ALA A 12 -34.06 -5.94 -27.96
CA ALA A 12 -33.08 -6.37 -28.96
C ALA A 12 -31.64 -6.36 -28.40
N HIS A 13 -31.34 -5.48 -27.43
CA HIS A 13 -30.03 -5.40 -26.77
C HIS A 13 -29.86 -6.41 -25.64
N ALA A 14 -30.92 -7.05 -25.14
CA ALA A 14 -30.81 -8.05 -24.07
C ALA A 14 -30.12 -9.35 -24.53
N ARG A 15 -30.04 -9.58 -25.85
CA ARG A 15 -29.27 -10.69 -26.45
C ARG A 15 -27.88 -10.26 -26.95
N ALA A 16 -27.58 -8.96 -26.94
CA ALA A 16 -26.24 -8.49 -27.24
C ALA A 16 -25.35 -8.78 -26.03
N ARG A 17 -24.16 -9.33 -26.23
CA ARG A 17 -23.15 -9.37 -25.17
C ARG A 17 -22.82 -7.93 -24.77
N ASP A 18 -22.81 -7.64 -23.47
CA ASP A 18 -22.35 -6.35 -22.92
C ASP A 18 -20.87 -6.07 -23.27
N GLU A 19 -20.11 -7.12 -23.56
CA GLU A 19 -18.68 -7.04 -23.89
C GLU A 19 -18.43 -7.51 -25.34
N GLY A 20 -17.73 -6.66 -26.11
CA GLY A 20 -17.27 -7.00 -27.44
C GLY A 20 -16.24 -8.15 -27.40
N ALA A 21 -16.25 -9.02 -28.41
CA ALA A 21 -15.29 -10.11 -28.49
C ALA A 21 -13.83 -9.58 -28.45
N GLU A 22 -13.00 -10.15 -27.59
CA GLU A 22 -11.57 -9.86 -27.56
C GLU A 22 -10.96 -10.16 -28.94
N ARG A 23 -10.52 -9.10 -29.64
CA ARG A 23 -10.04 -9.20 -31.02
C ARG A 23 -8.67 -9.89 -31.14
N ALA A 24 -7.94 -10.02 -30.04
CA ALA A 24 -6.66 -10.72 -29.96
C ALA A 24 -6.39 -11.15 -28.51
N VAL A 25 -5.71 -12.29 -28.33
CA VAL A 25 -5.23 -12.74 -27.02
C VAL A 25 -4.17 -11.76 -26.52
N THR A 26 -4.52 -10.96 -25.51
CA THR A 26 -3.57 -10.05 -24.86
C THR A 26 -2.59 -10.89 -24.04
N ARG A 27 -1.34 -10.99 -24.50
CA ARG A 27 -0.27 -11.61 -23.71
C ARG A 27 0.28 -10.58 -22.74
N LEU A 28 -0.24 -10.60 -21.52
CA LEU A 28 0.29 -9.79 -20.44
C LEU A 28 1.70 -10.28 -20.06
N PRO A 29 2.61 -9.37 -19.69
CA PRO A 29 3.89 -9.74 -19.10
C PRO A 29 3.70 -10.63 -17.87
N THR A 30 4.57 -11.62 -17.67
CA THR A 30 4.58 -12.42 -16.45
C THR A 30 5.10 -11.58 -15.30
N MET A 31 4.34 -11.48 -14.21
CA MET A 31 4.73 -10.71 -13.02
C MET A 31 6.01 -11.30 -12.40
N ALA A 32 6.85 -10.43 -11.84
CA ALA A 32 8.03 -10.87 -11.10
C ALA A 32 7.62 -11.52 -9.76
N PRO A 33 8.39 -12.50 -9.22
CA PRO A 33 8.00 -13.21 -7.98
C PRO A 33 7.71 -12.31 -6.77
N SER A 34 8.39 -11.19 -6.68
CA SER A 34 8.22 -10.17 -5.63
C SER A 34 7.08 -9.20 -5.91
N GLU A 35 6.79 -8.92 -7.18
CA GLU A 35 5.60 -8.19 -7.57
C GLU A 35 4.36 -9.03 -7.28
N GLU A 36 4.40 -10.34 -7.55
CA GLU A 36 3.39 -11.28 -7.08
C GLU A 36 3.28 -11.27 -5.56
N VAL A 37 4.39 -11.30 -4.80
CA VAL A 37 4.35 -11.22 -3.33
C VAL A 37 3.66 -9.94 -2.86
N VAL A 38 4.00 -8.80 -3.43
CA VAL A 38 3.44 -7.50 -3.03
C VAL A 38 1.99 -7.37 -3.48
N ALA A 39 1.65 -7.80 -4.70
CA ALA A 39 0.31 -7.79 -5.24
C ALA A 39 -0.61 -8.76 -4.46
N ASP A 40 -0.17 -9.99 -4.18
CA ASP A 40 -0.86 -10.96 -3.32
C ASP A 40 -0.99 -10.43 -1.89
N TYR A 41 0.00 -9.69 -1.38
CA TYR A 41 -0.12 -9.04 -0.07
C TYR A 41 -1.14 -7.89 -0.11
N GLN A 42 -1.21 -7.14 -1.21
CA GLN A 42 -2.16 -6.05 -1.44
C GLN A 42 -3.60 -6.56 -1.68
N THR A 43 -3.78 -7.74 -2.28
CA THR A 43 -5.10 -8.29 -2.67
C THR A 43 -5.59 -9.46 -1.80
N THR A 44 -4.71 -10.26 -1.21
CA THR A 44 -5.07 -11.55 -0.56
C THR A 44 -4.48 -11.75 0.85
N ARG A 45 -3.58 -10.88 1.33
CA ARG A 45 -2.89 -10.97 2.66
C ARG A 45 -2.07 -12.26 2.89
N LEU A 46 -1.79 -13.06 1.86
CA LEU A 46 -0.98 -14.28 1.97
C LEU A 46 -0.15 -14.44 0.69
N SER A 47 1.11 -13.98 0.71
CA SER A 47 2.07 -14.31 -0.36
C SER A 47 2.62 -15.71 -0.14
N LEU A 48 2.54 -16.54 -1.19
CA LEU A 48 3.01 -17.93 -1.21
C LEU A 48 4.53 -18.09 -1.43
N LYS A 49 5.32 -16.99 -1.45
CA LYS A 49 6.76 -17.05 -1.81
C LYS A 49 7.73 -16.61 -0.70
N ALA A 50 7.50 -15.46 -0.04
CA ALA A 50 8.33 -14.97 1.07
C ALA A 50 7.70 -13.74 1.77
N HIS A 51 8.06 -13.51 3.04
CA HIS A 51 7.66 -12.32 3.79
C HIS A 51 8.43 -11.05 3.32
N PRO A 52 7.79 -9.89 3.09
CA PRO A 52 8.45 -8.69 2.55
C PRO A 52 9.69 -8.21 3.32
N LEU A 53 9.69 -8.36 4.65
CA LEU A 53 10.86 -7.99 5.46
C LEU A 53 12.08 -8.87 5.25
N ALA A 54 11.93 -10.07 4.68
CA ALA A 54 13.07 -10.92 4.38
C ALA A 54 14.04 -10.21 3.40
N PHE A 55 13.51 -9.43 2.46
CA PHE A 55 14.32 -8.66 1.52
C PHE A 55 14.97 -7.43 2.17
N LEU A 56 14.31 -6.82 3.16
CA LEU A 56 14.84 -5.68 3.91
C LEU A 56 15.79 -6.10 5.05
N ARG A 57 15.86 -7.40 5.37
CA ARG A 57 16.57 -7.91 6.54
C ARG A 57 18.05 -7.53 6.59
N PRO A 58 18.83 -7.60 5.50
CA PRO A 58 20.25 -7.20 5.56
C PRO A 58 20.42 -5.76 6.03
N ILE A 59 19.67 -4.82 5.44
CA ILE A 59 19.72 -3.40 5.76
C ILE A 59 19.22 -3.13 7.19
N LEU A 60 18.15 -3.81 7.60
CA LEU A 60 17.63 -3.70 8.96
C LEU A 60 18.63 -4.23 10.01
N ALA A 61 19.31 -5.35 9.73
CA ALA A 61 20.29 -5.93 10.62
C ALA A 61 21.51 -5.02 10.81
N GLU A 62 22.00 -4.38 9.74
CA GLU A 62 23.08 -3.38 9.80
C GLU A 62 22.70 -2.17 10.68
N ARG A 63 21.42 -1.79 10.66
CA ARG A 63 20.87 -0.71 11.52
C ARG A 63 20.53 -1.15 12.94
N GLY A 64 20.78 -2.43 13.27
CA GLY A 64 20.57 -2.98 14.61
C GLY A 64 19.12 -3.36 14.93
N PHE A 65 18.29 -3.61 13.93
CA PHE A 65 16.94 -4.14 14.11
C PHE A 65 16.98 -5.65 14.36
N VAL A 66 16.28 -6.08 15.40
CA VAL A 66 16.20 -7.49 15.81
C VAL A 66 15.01 -8.18 15.15
N LYS A 67 15.09 -9.51 15.02
CA LYS A 67 13.97 -10.33 14.55
C LYS A 67 12.95 -10.55 15.66
N ALA A 68 11.70 -10.83 15.31
CA ALA A 68 10.67 -11.19 16.28
C ALA A 68 11.08 -12.40 17.14
N ALA A 69 11.63 -13.45 16.51
CA ALA A 69 12.11 -14.64 17.20
C ALA A 69 13.25 -14.37 18.21
N ASP A 70 14.05 -13.33 17.99
CA ASP A 70 15.18 -12.99 18.85
C ASP A 70 14.77 -12.22 20.11
N LEU A 71 13.52 -11.73 20.19
CA LEU A 71 13.06 -10.93 21.32
C LEU A 71 13.11 -11.70 22.64
N ARG A 72 12.84 -13.02 22.61
CA ARG A 72 12.87 -13.89 23.80
C ARG A 72 14.27 -14.02 24.41
N ALA A 73 15.32 -13.81 23.62
CA ALA A 73 16.70 -13.83 24.11
C ALA A 73 17.15 -12.48 24.71
N ARG A 74 16.32 -11.43 24.62
CA ARG A 74 16.66 -10.10 25.14
C ARG A 74 16.36 -10.00 26.63
N LYS A 75 17.19 -9.26 27.37
CA LYS A 75 16.96 -9.00 28.79
C LYS A 75 15.68 -8.17 28.98
N HIS A 76 14.94 -8.43 30.06
CA HIS A 76 13.77 -7.62 30.41
C HIS A 76 14.16 -6.13 30.48
N ARG A 77 13.30 -5.25 29.94
CA ARG A 77 13.50 -3.80 29.81
C ARG A 77 14.66 -3.36 28.93
N ALA A 78 15.31 -4.28 28.21
CA ALA A 78 16.33 -3.91 27.23
C ALA A 78 15.73 -3.07 26.10
N MET A 79 16.50 -2.08 25.65
CA MET A 79 16.18 -1.32 24.46
C MET A 79 16.30 -2.20 23.22
N VAL A 80 15.29 -2.19 22.37
CA VAL A 80 15.25 -2.94 21.11
C VAL A 80 14.75 -2.06 19.97
N GLN A 81 15.16 -2.43 18.75
CA GLN A 81 14.62 -1.89 17.51
C GLN A 81 13.98 -3.06 16.76
N VAL A 82 12.70 -2.95 16.45
CA VAL A 82 11.95 -3.96 15.71
C VAL A 82 11.30 -3.30 14.51
N ALA A 83 11.18 -4.05 13.41
CA ALA A 83 10.49 -3.59 12.23
C ALA A 83 9.52 -4.69 11.81
N GLY A 84 8.37 -4.30 11.26
CA GLY A 84 7.38 -5.27 10.84
C GLY A 84 6.21 -4.67 10.06
N VAL A 85 5.60 -5.51 9.23
CA VAL A 85 4.37 -5.16 8.53
C VAL A 85 3.25 -5.16 9.56
N VAL A 86 2.37 -4.16 9.49
CA VAL A 86 1.34 -3.98 10.50
C VAL A 86 0.14 -4.86 10.18
N LEU A 87 -0.15 -5.82 11.06
CA LEU A 87 -1.29 -6.71 10.93
C LEU A 87 -2.55 -6.12 11.51
N ILE A 88 -2.48 -5.75 12.80
CA ILE A 88 -3.67 -5.41 13.60
C ILE A 88 -3.36 -4.18 14.43
N ARG A 89 -4.37 -3.31 14.57
CA ARG A 89 -4.38 -2.19 15.52
C ARG A 89 -5.64 -2.26 16.35
N GLN A 90 -5.49 -2.25 17.66
CA GLN A 90 -6.62 -2.32 18.59
C GLN A 90 -6.49 -1.24 19.65
N ARG A 91 -7.59 -0.54 19.91
CA ARG A 91 -7.71 0.40 21.01
C ARG A 91 -8.98 0.07 21.78
N PRO A 92 -8.96 -0.97 22.63
CA PRO A 92 -10.13 -1.37 23.39
C PRO A 92 -10.55 -0.22 24.33
N GLY A 93 -11.86 0.02 24.44
CA GLY A 93 -12.40 1.13 25.25
C GLY A 93 -12.02 1.04 26.74
N SER A 94 -11.74 -0.16 27.24
CA SER A 94 -11.36 -0.44 28.63
C SER A 94 -9.89 -0.14 28.96
N ALA A 95 -8.99 -0.02 27.97
CA ALA A 95 -7.54 0.07 28.20
C ALA A 95 -7.03 1.50 28.45
N LYS A 96 -7.86 2.40 29.00
CA LYS A 96 -7.48 3.78 29.35
C LYS A 96 -6.75 4.53 28.21
N GLY A 97 -7.12 4.25 26.97
CA GLY A 97 -6.54 4.89 25.78
C GLY A 97 -5.24 4.27 25.25
N VAL A 98 -4.75 3.18 25.84
CA VAL A 98 -3.62 2.40 25.32
C VAL A 98 -4.01 1.76 23.98
N CYS A 99 -3.09 1.80 23.02
CA CYS A 99 -3.23 1.18 21.72
C CYS A 99 -2.27 -0.01 21.62
N PHE A 100 -2.76 -1.12 21.07
CA PHE A 100 -1.99 -2.32 20.79
C PHE A 100 -1.83 -2.47 19.28
N ILE A 101 -0.62 -2.76 18.84
CA ILE A 101 -0.33 -3.01 17.43
C ILE A 101 0.46 -4.30 17.29
N THR A 102 -0.01 -5.20 16.44
CA THR A 102 0.75 -6.41 16.09
C THR A 102 1.50 -6.17 14.80
N LEU A 103 2.82 -6.31 14.87
CA LEU A 103 3.71 -6.33 13.72
C LEU A 103 4.07 -7.77 13.36
N GLU A 104 4.38 -8.01 12.09
CA GLU A 104 4.90 -9.27 11.59
C GLU A 104 6.22 -9.07 10.85
N ASP A 105 7.16 -9.97 11.11
CA ASP A 105 8.37 -10.16 10.31
C ASP A 105 8.46 -11.61 9.82
N GLU A 106 9.51 -11.93 9.06
CA GLU A 106 9.69 -13.27 8.49
C GLU A 106 9.88 -14.39 9.52
N THR A 107 10.02 -14.05 10.80
CA THR A 107 10.23 -14.99 11.90
C THR A 107 9.09 -15.05 12.90
N GLY A 108 8.07 -14.21 12.75
CA GLY A 108 6.88 -14.22 13.60
C GLY A 108 6.35 -12.83 13.89
N VAL A 109 5.64 -12.70 15.02
CA VAL A 109 4.92 -11.49 15.38
C VAL A 109 5.54 -10.77 16.58
N VAL A 110 5.39 -9.44 16.60
CA VAL A 110 5.78 -8.57 17.71
C VAL A 110 4.56 -7.77 18.16
N ASN A 111 4.23 -7.88 19.44
CA ASN A 111 3.14 -7.12 20.03
C ASN A 111 3.66 -5.80 20.62
N LEU A 112 3.16 -4.69 20.11
CA LEU A 112 3.49 -3.35 20.59
C LEU A 112 2.44 -2.84 21.56
N VAL A 113 2.90 -2.14 22.59
CA VAL A 113 2.08 -1.36 23.51
C VAL A 113 2.41 0.11 23.33
N ILE A 114 1.40 0.92 23.05
CA ILE A 114 1.53 2.35 22.76
C ILE A 114 0.71 3.13 23.77
N TRP A 115 1.41 3.90 24.59
CA TRP A 115 0.79 4.76 25.59
C TRP A 115 0.06 5.96 24.95
N PRO A 116 -0.99 6.50 25.60
CA PRO A 116 -1.76 7.63 25.09
C PRO A 116 -0.89 8.82 24.62
N ASP A 117 0.12 9.18 25.41
CA ASP A 117 1.01 10.30 25.10
C ASP A 117 1.78 10.09 23.78
N LEU A 118 2.23 8.87 23.50
CA LEU A 118 2.91 8.55 22.24
C LEU A 118 1.90 8.51 21.09
N MET A 119 0.69 8.01 21.36
CA MET A 119 -0.41 7.98 20.40
C MET A 119 -0.80 9.38 19.93
N GLU A 120 -0.87 10.35 20.82
CA GLU A 120 -1.15 11.75 20.49
C GLU A 120 -0.02 12.36 19.66
N LYS A 121 1.24 12.10 20.04
CA LYS A 121 2.43 12.64 19.34
C LYS A 121 2.64 12.05 17.95
N GLN A 122 2.38 10.74 17.77
CA GLN A 122 2.70 10.01 16.53
C GLN A 122 1.47 9.41 15.85
N ARG A 123 0.30 10.05 16.01
CA ARG A 123 -0.99 9.58 15.48
C ARG A 123 -0.94 9.21 13.99
N LYS A 124 -0.27 10.02 13.17
CA LYS A 124 -0.17 9.80 11.72
C LYS A 124 0.52 8.46 11.41
N VAL A 125 1.66 8.19 12.04
CA VAL A 125 2.43 6.94 11.84
C VAL A 125 1.61 5.75 12.33
N ILE A 126 1.05 5.86 13.53
CA ILE A 126 0.29 4.78 14.16
C ILE A 126 -0.92 4.38 13.31
N MET A 127 -1.63 5.34 12.72
CA MET A 127 -2.83 5.06 11.93
C MET A 127 -2.53 4.71 10.47
N GLY A 128 -1.48 5.28 9.87
CA GLY A 128 -1.25 5.18 8.43
C GLY A 128 -0.18 4.19 7.98
N ALA A 129 0.82 3.89 8.81
CA ALA A 129 2.00 3.15 8.36
C ALA A 129 1.67 1.67 8.07
N ARG A 130 1.95 1.16 6.88
CA ARG A 130 1.81 -0.27 6.54
C ARG A 130 3.02 -1.08 7.00
N LEU A 131 4.19 -0.47 7.00
CA LEU A 131 5.44 -0.98 7.54
C LEU A 131 5.93 -0.01 8.61
N MET A 132 6.20 -0.51 9.81
CA MET A 132 6.68 0.32 10.93
C MET A 132 8.05 -0.14 11.40
N GLU A 133 8.91 0.84 11.66
CA GLU A 133 10.10 0.69 12.47
C GLU A 133 9.81 1.25 13.87
N VAL A 134 10.21 0.50 14.90
CA VAL A 134 9.86 0.79 16.28
C VAL A 134 11.08 0.68 17.16
N ARG A 135 11.36 1.75 17.89
CA ARG A 135 12.30 1.74 19.01
C ARG A 135 11.49 1.67 20.29
N GLY A 136 11.83 0.71 21.15
CA GLY A 136 11.09 0.48 22.37
C GLY A 136 11.86 -0.34 23.39
N ARG A 137 11.16 -0.74 24.45
CA ARG A 137 11.68 -1.63 25.49
C ARG A 137 10.92 -2.94 25.48
N VAL A 138 11.64 -4.04 25.55
CA VAL A 138 11.00 -5.36 25.71
C VAL A 138 10.48 -5.52 27.13
N GLU A 139 9.23 -5.94 27.27
CA GLU A 139 8.60 -6.30 28.53
C GLU A 139 8.03 -7.72 28.42
N TYR A 140 8.09 -8.42 29.53
CA TYR A 140 7.59 -9.78 29.67
C TYR A 140 6.41 -9.67 30.63
N ASP A 141 5.23 -10.02 30.15
CA ASP A 141 4.03 -10.15 30.97
C ASP A 141 3.53 -11.58 30.85
N ASP A 142 3.60 -12.32 31.95
CA ASP A 142 3.38 -13.76 32.01
C ASP A 142 4.17 -14.54 30.93
N GLU A 143 3.49 -14.97 29.86
CA GLU A 143 4.04 -15.72 28.73
C GLU A 143 4.20 -14.89 27.44
N VAL A 144 3.68 -13.66 27.41
CA VAL A 144 3.64 -12.83 26.20
C VAL A 144 4.74 -11.78 26.24
N ILE A 145 5.46 -11.68 25.12
CA ILE A 145 6.49 -10.67 24.93
C ILE A 145 5.85 -9.45 24.27
N HIS A 146 6.01 -8.31 24.92
CA HIS A 146 5.56 -7.01 24.42
C HIS A 146 6.74 -6.07 24.21
N VAL A 147 6.61 -5.14 23.27
CA VAL A 147 7.53 -4.01 23.13
C VAL A 147 6.78 -2.74 23.45
N ILE A 148 7.15 -2.08 24.54
CA ILE A 148 6.65 -0.76 24.88
C ILE A 148 7.28 0.25 23.92
N ALA A 149 6.47 0.78 23.01
CA ALA A 149 6.93 1.71 21.99
C ALA A 149 7.36 3.04 22.62
N GLN A 150 8.49 3.57 22.15
CA GLN A 150 8.99 4.90 22.53
C GLN A 150 9.10 5.83 21.32
N HIS A 151 9.38 5.26 20.15
CA HIS A 151 9.41 5.98 18.90
C HIS A 151 8.99 5.06 17.76
N LEU A 152 8.17 5.60 16.86
CA LEU A 152 7.66 4.94 15.67
C LEU A 152 8.07 5.72 14.43
N THR A 153 8.56 5.02 13.41
CA THR A 153 8.87 5.60 12.10
C THR A 153 8.05 4.86 11.04
N ASP A 154 7.43 5.64 10.16
CA ASP A 154 6.72 5.10 9.00
C ASP A 154 7.74 4.67 7.95
N ALA A 155 7.90 3.36 7.79
CA ALA A 155 8.79 2.75 6.81
C ALA A 155 8.03 2.25 5.58
N THR A 156 6.74 2.61 5.42
CA THR A 156 5.95 2.30 4.23
C THR A 156 6.64 2.68 2.91
N PRO A 157 7.39 3.80 2.81
CA PRO A 157 8.14 4.09 1.58
C PRO A 157 9.16 3.01 1.19
N ALA A 158 9.79 2.32 2.16
CA ALA A 158 10.72 1.23 1.86
C ALA A 158 10.00 -0.01 1.30
N LEU A 159 8.75 -0.24 1.71
CA LEU A 159 7.91 -1.28 1.13
C LEU A 159 7.54 -0.97 -0.33
N HIS A 160 7.31 0.30 -0.66
CA HIS A 160 7.07 0.73 -2.03
C HIS A 160 8.33 0.65 -2.89
N ALA A 161 9.47 1.12 -2.39
CA ALA A 161 10.74 1.02 -3.10
C ALA A 161 11.11 -0.44 -3.40
N LEU A 162 10.82 -1.37 -2.49
CA LEU A 162 11.01 -2.80 -2.76
C LEU A 162 10.13 -3.30 -3.91
N ALA A 163 8.89 -2.80 -4.01
CA ALA A 163 8.01 -3.13 -5.13
C ALA A 163 8.53 -2.55 -6.45
N ASP A 164 9.05 -1.31 -6.43
CA ASP A 164 9.56 -0.59 -7.59
C ASP A 164 10.92 -1.14 -8.08
N ASP A 165 11.88 -1.45 -7.19
CA ASP A 165 13.21 -1.99 -7.53
C ASP A 165 13.14 -3.40 -8.12
N LEU A 166 12.09 -4.14 -7.79
CA LEU A 166 11.89 -5.51 -8.26
C LEU A 166 11.11 -5.59 -9.58
N LEU A 167 10.51 -4.49 -10.01
CA LEU A 167 10.25 -4.25 -11.41
C LEU A 167 11.60 -3.82 -11.99
N PRO A 168 12.34 -4.64 -12.76
CA PRO A 168 13.41 -4.05 -13.53
C PRO A 168 12.75 -2.94 -14.33
N ALA A 169 13.22 -1.72 -14.14
CA ALA A 169 13.05 -0.68 -15.13
C ALA A 169 13.73 -1.20 -16.39
N SER A 170 13.02 -2.06 -17.13
CA SER A 170 13.02 -1.99 -18.56
C SER A 170 12.58 -0.58 -18.86
N LEU A 171 13.56 0.33 -18.83
CA LEU A 171 13.61 1.50 -19.68
C LEU A 171 13.37 0.97 -21.09
N ALA A 172 12.10 0.74 -21.42
CA ALA A 172 11.60 0.95 -22.74
C ALA A 172 12.08 2.35 -23.06
N ARG A 173 13.07 2.44 -23.95
CA ARG A 173 13.75 3.67 -24.31
C ARG A 173 12.69 4.71 -24.66
N ALA A 174 12.37 5.59 -23.72
CA ALA A 174 11.52 6.74 -23.93
C ALA A 174 12.41 7.90 -24.41
N ASP A 175 13.17 7.67 -25.48
CA ASP A 175 14.07 8.65 -26.11
C ASP A 175 13.56 9.08 -27.50
N GLU A 176 12.25 9.31 -27.65
CA GLU A 176 11.68 9.88 -28.89
C GLU A 176 11.12 11.31 -28.75
N VAL A 177 11.47 12.05 -27.69
CA VAL A 177 11.11 13.47 -27.56
C VAL A 177 12.31 14.36 -27.26
N ASN A 178 13.37 14.23 -28.06
CA ASN A 178 14.46 15.23 -28.07
C ASN A 178 14.96 15.57 -29.48
N ARG A 179 14.03 15.72 -30.43
CA ARG A 179 14.30 16.42 -31.70
C ARG A 179 13.34 17.60 -31.82
N PRO A 180 13.77 18.84 -31.55
CA PRO A 180 12.97 20.00 -31.86
C PRO A 180 12.96 20.20 -33.38
N LEU A 181 11.78 20.07 -34.00
CA LEU A 181 11.51 20.67 -35.30
C LEU A 181 11.44 22.18 -35.09
N GLU A 182 12.35 22.92 -35.72
CA GLU A 182 12.34 24.38 -35.76
C GLU A 182 11.10 24.90 -36.50
N GLY A 183 10.31 25.76 -35.85
CA GLY A 183 9.18 26.48 -36.46
C GLY A 183 8.54 27.49 -35.49
N PRO A 184 8.02 28.64 -35.95
CA PRO A 184 8.27 29.92 -35.28
C PRO A 184 7.22 30.35 -34.22
N ARG A 185 7.76 30.84 -33.10
CA ARG A 185 7.34 31.96 -32.22
C ARG A 185 5.85 32.34 -32.17
N SER A 186 5.27 32.34 -30.96
CA SER A 186 4.63 33.52 -30.33
C SER A 186 4.17 33.28 -28.88
N ALA A 187 4.78 34.07 -27.96
CA ALA A 187 4.30 34.75 -26.75
C ALA A 187 3.46 34.04 -25.63
N PRO A 188 3.56 34.53 -24.37
CA PRO A 188 3.23 33.78 -23.15
C PRO A 188 1.93 34.26 -22.47
N HIS A 189 1.22 33.40 -21.72
CA HIS A 189 0.36 33.87 -20.62
C HIS A 189 0.09 32.84 -19.50
N SER A 190 0.48 33.27 -18.29
CA SER A 190 -0.17 33.15 -16.97
C SER A 190 -0.92 31.87 -16.59
N GLY A 191 -0.44 31.25 -15.50
CA GLY A 191 -1.10 30.15 -14.80
C GLY A 191 -2.46 30.52 -14.18
N GLY A 192 -3.39 29.57 -14.30
CA GLY A 192 -4.63 29.49 -13.54
C GLY A 192 -4.77 28.09 -12.95
N HIS A 193 -5.16 28.00 -11.67
CA HIS A 193 -5.27 26.76 -10.93
C HIS A 193 -6.42 25.88 -11.48
N PRO A 194 -6.28 24.54 -11.58
CA PRO A 194 -7.22 23.63 -12.25
C PRO A 194 -8.61 23.47 -11.61
N ARG A 195 -9.00 24.39 -10.72
CA ARG A 195 -10.33 24.40 -10.06
C ARG A 195 -11.29 25.43 -10.65
N ASP A 196 -10.85 26.23 -11.62
CA ASP A 196 -11.66 27.27 -12.28
C ASP A 196 -12.18 26.87 -13.68
N VAL A 197 -12.21 25.57 -13.99
CA VAL A 197 -12.78 25.09 -15.25
C VAL A 197 -14.23 24.65 -15.02
N ARG A 198 -15.18 25.52 -15.34
CA ARG A 198 -16.62 25.22 -15.35
C ARG A 198 -16.97 24.45 -16.62
N ILE A 199 -16.97 23.12 -16.55
CA ILE A 199 -17.37 22.23 -17.65
C ILE A 199 -18.86 21.87 -17.49
N ILE A 200 -19.75 22.79 -17.85
CA ILE A 200 -21.16 22.44 -18.13
C ILE A 200 -21.60 23.26 -19.35
N PRO A 201 -22.06 22.63 -20.46
CA PRO A 201 -22.61 23.36 -21.60
C PRO A 201 -23.94 24.04 -21.22
N PRO A 202 -24.28 25.22 -21.80
CA PRO A 202 -25.55 25.86 -21.54
C PRO A 202 -26.73 25.07 -22.13
N SER A 203 -27.86 25.08 -21.42
CA SER A 203 -29.12 24.48 -21.85
C SER A 203 -29.67 25.19 -23.10
N ARG A 204 -30.19 24.41 -24.06
CA ARG A 204 -30.93 24.94 -25.23
C ARG A 204 -32.40 25.11 -24.85
N ASP A 205 -32.91 26.31 -25.01
CA ASP A 205 -34.34 26.59 -24.94
C ASP A 205 -35.03 26.12 -26.24
N PHE A 206 -36.17 25.44 -26.09
CA PHE A 206 -37.06 25.11 -27.21
C PHE A 206 -38.28 26.06 -27.12
N HIS A 207 -38.46 26.88 -28.17
CA HIS A 207 -39.71 27.59 -28.44
C HIS A 207 -40.64 26.72 -29.29
#